data_AF-A0A929NU42-F1
#
_entry.id   AF-A0A929NU42-F1
#
_cell.length_a   1.000
_cell.length_b   1.000
_cell.length_c   1.000
_cell.angle_alpha   90.00
_cell.angle_beta   90.00
_cell.angle_gamma   90.00
#
_symmetry.space_group_name_H-M   'P 1'
#
loop_
_entity.id
_entity.type
_entity.pdbx_description
1 polymer ?
#
loop_
_entity_poly.entity_id
_entity_poly.type
_entity_poly.pdbx_seq_one_letter_code
_entity_poly.pdbx_strand_id
1 'polypeptide(L)'
;MNEPLKPVYLEDKLNEVRGDGHLSYRSSSLPTWCPGCGYFSVAEGVAIAFNRLAVPMKDAVIVSGIGCASRFPFFMETYGFHTLHGRVLPVATGVKVANDKLTVVAVGGDGDAFAIGGGHIPHAAR
;
A
#
# COMPACT_ATOMS: atom_id res chain seq x y z
N MET A 1 -25.39 34.69 17.97
CA MET A 1 -26.19 33.51 18.35
C MET A 1 -25.46 32.29 17.83
N ASN A 2 -24.82 31.51 18.70
CA ASN A 2 -24.19 30.27 18.26
C ASN A 2 -25.27 29.24 17.98
N GLU A 3 -25.19 28.60 16.81
CA GLU A 3 -26.04 27.47 16.45
C GLU A 3 -25.95 26.38 17.54
N PRO A 4 -27.07 25.80 17.99
CA PRO A 4 -27.02 24.71 18.96
C PRO A 4 -26.28 23.52 18.33
N LEU A 5 -25.29 22.98 19.06
CA LEU A 5 -24.53 21.81 18.64
C LEU A 5 -25.49 20.65 18.37
N LYS A 6 -25.50 20.14 17.13
CA LYS A 6 -26.28 18.93 16.79
C LYS A 6 -25.74 17.74 17.60
N PRO A 7 -26.61 16.92 18.21
CA PRO A 7 -26.18 15.69 18.84
C PRO A 7 -25.56 14.77 17.79
N VAL A 8 -24.37 14.24 18.08
CA VAL A 8 -23.68 13.24 17.25
C VAL A 8 -24.17 11.87 17.70
N TYR A 9 -24.92 11.19 16.85
CA TYR A 9 -25.30 9.80 17.09
C TYR A 9 -24.15 8.87 16.68
N LEU A 10 -23.86 7.88 17.53
CA LEU A 10 -22.76 6.96 17.30
C LEU A 10 -22.99 6.12 16.04
N GLU A 11 -24.24 5.73 15.81
CA GLU A 11 -24.66 4.92 14.67
C GLU A 11 -24.41 5.64 13.35
N ASP A 12 -24.76 6.94 13.27
CA ASP A 12 -24.52 7.77 12.08
C ASP A 12 -23.03 7.86 11.79
N LYS A 13 -22.22 8.09 12.82
CA LYS A 13 -20.76 8.18 12.70
C LYS A 13 -20.12 6.84 12.32
N LEU A 14 -20.63 5.73 12.84
CA LEU A 14 -20.19 4.40 12.44
C LEU A 14 -20.53 4.10 10.98
N ASN A 15 -21.70 4.52 10.50
CA ASN A 15 -22.08 4.37 9.11
C ASN A 15 -21.24 5.24 8.18
N GLU A 16 -20.93 6.48 8.59
CA GLU A 16 -20.01 7.38 7.88
C GLU A 16 -18.62 6.75 7.76
N VAL A 17 -18.04 6.27 8.87
CA VAL A 17 -16.72 5.62 8.89
C VAL A 17 -16.72 4.30 8.10
N ARG A 18 -17.82 3.55 8.08
CA ARG A 18 -17.92 2.36 7.22
C ARG A 18 -18.03 2.72 5.75
N GLY A 19 -18.66 3.85 5.43
CA GLY A 19 -18.89 4.33 4.07
C GLY A 19 -17.68 5.01 3.43
N ASP A 20 -16.72 5.50 4.22
CA ASP A 20 -15.51 6.17 3.71
C ASP A 20 -14.58 5.22 2.91
N GLY A 21 -14.72 3.91 3.10
CA GLY A 21 -13.91 2.88 2.45
C GLY A 21 -12.43 2.91 2.85
N HIS A 22 -12.06 3.58 3.94
CA HIS A 22 -10.70 3.73 4.45
C HIS A 22 -10.01 2.37 4.65
N LEU A 23 -10.76 1.38 5.13
CA LEU A 23 -10.25 0.01 5.35
C LEU A 23 -10.45 -0.93 4.15
N SER A 24 -11.06 -0.48 3.05
CA SER A 24 -11.40 -1.36 1.91
C SER A 24 -10.18 -1.99 1.23
N TYR A 25 -9.02 -1.33 1.30
CA TYR A 25 -7.75 -1.80 0.73
C TYR A 25 -6.94 -2.65 1.71
N ARG A 26 -7.47 -2.99 2.89
CA ARG A 26 -6.80 -3.85 3.88
C ARG A 26 -7.23 -5.29 3.70
N SER A 27 -6.24 -6.18 3.64
CA SER A 27 -6.51 -7.62 3.64
C SER A 27 -6.96 -8.11 5.02
N SER A 28 -7.50 -9.33 5.08
CA SER A 28 -7.76 -10.04 6.34
C SER A 28 -6.50 -10.45 7.11
N SER A 29 -5.33 -10.47 6.45
CA SER A 29 -4.06 -10.80 7.09
C SER A 29 -3.56 -9.63 7.94
N LEU A 30 -3.30 -9.90 9.22
CA LEU A 30 -2.85 -8.89 10.16
C LEU A 30 -1.36 -8.59 10.00
N PRO A 31 -0.94 -7.30 10.06
CA PRO A 31 0.46 -6.94 10.04
C PRO A 31 1.24 -7.54 11.21
N THR A 32 2.41 -8.10 10.91
CA THR A 32 3.30 -8.72 11.90
C THR A 32 4.45 -7.80 12.31
N TRP A 33 4.30 -6.49 12.11
CA TRP A 33 5.32 -5.51 12.49
C TRP A 33 5.28 -5.22 13.99
N CYS A 34 6.41 -4.79 14.54
CA CYS A 34 6.51 -4.41 15.94
C CYS A 34 5.52 -3.28 16.29
N PRO A 35 4.94 -3.25 17.50
CA PRO A 35 4.14 -2.12 17.95
C PRO A 35 4.93 -0.80 17.81
N GLY A 36 4.32 0.20 17.16
CA GLY A 36 4.96 1.49 16.88
C GLY A 36 5.82 1.53 15.61
N CYS A 37 5.88 0.45 14.82
CA CYS A 37 6.60 0.45 13.55
C CYS A 37 6.01 1.44 12.53
N GLY A 38 6.85 2.24 11.88
CA GLY A 38 6.39 3.22 10.88
C GLY A 38 5.72 2.62 9.63
N TYR A 39 5.94 1.34 9.33
CA TYR A 39 5.30 0.67 8.19
C TYR A 39 3.77 0.59 8.31
N PHE A 40 3.22 0.64 9.53
CA PHE A 40 1.77 0.78 9.72
C PHE A 40 1.24 2.04 9.04
N SER A 41 1.89 3.18 9.27
CA SER A 41 1.52 4.47 8.70
C SER A 41 1.75 4.53 7.20
N VAL A 42 2.81 3.89 6.69
CA VAL A 42 3.04 3.80 5.24
C VAL A 42 1.93 2.99 4.57
N ALA A 43 1.55 1.85 5.16
CA ALA A 43 0.47 1.03 4.63
C ALA A 43 -0.88 1.75 4.66
N GLU A 44 -1.12 2.55 5.70
CA GLU A 44 -2.32 3.37 5.79
C GLU A 44 -2.31 4.49 4.74
N GLY A 45 -1.19 5.17 4.58
CA GLY A 45 -1.04 6.22 3.57
C GLY A 45 -1.29 5.71 2.14
N VAL A 46 -0.82 4.50 1.81
CA VAL A 46 -1.08 3.88 0.50
C VAL A 46 -2.55 3.50 0.34
N ALA A 47 -3.19 2.90 1.36
CA ALA A 47 -4.61 2.57 1.32
C ALA A 47 -5.49 3.82 1.10
N ILE A 48 -5.22 4.88 1.86
CA ILE A 48 -5.89 6.19 1.71
C ILE A 48 -5.65 6.77 0.31
N ALA A 49 -4.42 6.66 -0.21
CA ALA A 49 -4.10 7.16 -1.54
C ALA A 49 -4.89 6.42 -2.63
N PHE A 50 -4.96 5.08 -2.58
CA PHE A 50 -5.76 4.30 -3.53
C PHE A 50 -7.25 4.64 -3.43
N ASN A 51 -7.79 4.80 -2.21
CA ASN A 51 -9.17 5.22 -2.00
C ASN A 51 -9.47 6.58 -2.64
N ARG A 52 -8.64 7.59 -2.34
CA ARG A 52 -8.81 8.96 -2.86
C ARG A 52 -8.66 9.06 -4.38
N LEU A 53 -7.77 8.25 -4.94
CA LEU A 53 -7.54 8.19 -6.39
C LEU A 53 -8.52 7.24 -7.10
N ALA A 54 -9.43 6.61 -6.36
CA ALA A 54 -10.39 5.62 -6.86
C ALA A 54 -9.73 4.52 -7.69
N VAL A 55 -8.53 4.07 -7.29
CA VAL A 55 -7.79 3.00 -7.98
C VAL A 55 -8.49 1.67 -7.70
N PRO A 56 -9.08 0.98 -8.69
CA PRO A 56 -9.74 -0.28 -8.44
C PRO A 56 -8.73 -1.31 -7.92
N MET A 57 -9.08 -2.05 -6.85
CA MET A 57 -8.20 -3.07 -6.25
C MET A 57 -7.67 -4.10 -7.27
N LYS A 58 -8.50 -4.48 -8.24
CA LYS A 58 -8.15 -5.38 -9.36
C LYS A 58 -7.13 -4.81 -10.34
N ASP A 59 -6.97 -3.49 -10.37
CA ASP A 59 -6.06 -2.76 -11.27
C ASP A 59 -4.81 -2.27 -10.50
N ALA A 60 -4.73 -2.53 -9.19
CA ALA A 60 -3.59 -2.23 -8.35
C ALA A 60 -2.70 -3.47 -8.16
N VAL A 61 -1.38 -3.30 -8.33
CA VAL A 61 -0.39 -4.33 -8.06
C VAL A 61 0.69 -3.79 -7.15
N ILE A 62 0.90 -4.45 -6.00
CA ILE A 62 2.00 -4.13 -5.08
C ILE A 62 3.10 -5.16 -5.24
N VAL A 63 4.30 -4.70 -5.61
CA VAL A 63 5.49 -5.54 -5.76
C VAL A 63 6.44 -5.24 -4.60
N SER A 64 6.93 -6.26 -3.92
CA SER A 64 7.87 -6.12 -2.82
C SER A 64 9.06 -7.08 -2.88
N GLY A 65 10.10 -6.78 -2.09
CA GLY A 65 11.35 -7.53 -2.03
C GLY A 65 11.38 -8.47 -0.82
N ILE A 66 12.47 -8.43 -0.03
CA ILE A 66 12.59 -9.19 1.23
C ILE A 66 12.93 -8.25 2.39
N GLY A 67 12.28 -8.46 3.54
CA GLY A 67 12.48 -7.70 4.77
C GLY A 67 11.17 -7.38 5.47
N CYS A 68 11.24 -6.65 6.60
CA CYS A 68 10.06 -6.23 7.34
C CYS A 68 9.12 -5.40 6.46
N ALA A 69 9.65 -4.38 5.75
CA ALA A 69 8.88 -3.58 4.80
C ALA A 69 8.18 -4.45 3.74
N SER A 70 8.88 -5.46 3.23
CA SER A 70 8.43 -6.24 2.08
C SER A 70 7.28 -7.20 2.37
N ARG A 71 6.85 -7.34 3.63
CA ARG A 71 5.58 -8.00 3.95
C ARG A 71 4.34 -7.22 3.51
N PHE A 72 4.52 -5.99 3.04
CA PHE A 72 3.45 -5.08 2.63
C PHE A 72 2.34 -5.71 1.77
N PRO A 73 2.63 -6.46 0.67
CA PRO A 73 1.58 -6.98 -0.21
C PRO A 73 0.64 -7.97 0.50
N PHE A 74 1.11 -8.64 1.56
CA PHE A 74 0.26 -9.54 2.33
C PHE A 74 -0.82 -8.83 3.13
N PHE A 75 -0.69 -7.52 3.37
CA PHE A 75 -1.58 -6.74 4.24
C PHE A 75 -2.54 -5.84 3.46
N MET A 76 -2.56 -5.96 2.13
CA MET A 76 -3.32 -5.10 1.22
C MET A 76 -4.23 -5.94 0.33
N GLU A 77 -5.47 -5.50 0.14
CA GLU A 77 -6.47 -6.15 -0.72
C GLU A 77 -6.25 -5.74 -2.18
N THR A 78 -5.14 -6.20 -2.78
CA THR A 78 -4.72 -5.90 -4.16
C THR A 78 -4.00 -7.12 -4.76
N TYR A 79 -3.70 -7.12 -6.06
CA TYR A 79 -2.73 -8.08 -6.57
C TYR A 79 -1.34 -7.80 -5.96
N GLY A 80 -0.60 -8.87 -5.63
CA GLY A 80 0.66 -8.73 -4.89
C GLY A 80 1.74 -9.70 -5.35
N PHE A 81 2.98 -9.21 -5.44
CA PHE A 81 4.17 -10.03 -5.61
C PHE A 81 5.12 -9.82 -4.43
N HIS A 82 5.42 -10.89 -3.70
CA HIS A 82 6.53 -10.93 -2.74
C HIS A 82 7.71 -11.64 -3.41
N THR A 83 8.66 -10.85 -3.89
CA THR A 83 9.70 -11.30 -4.83
C THR A 83 11.00 -11.67 -4.10
N LEU A 84 12.12 -11.64 -4.81
CA LEU A 84 13.45 -11.88 -4.25
C LEU A 84 14.09 -10.59 -3.74
N HIS A 85 15.05 -10.74 -2.83
CA HIS A 85 15.72 -9.62 -2.18
C HIS A 85 16.38 -8.69 -3.21
N GLY A 86 15.99 -7.41 -3.18
CA GLY A 86 16.42 -6.36 -4.11
C GLY A 86 16.05 -6.59 -5.56
N ARG A 87 14.98 -7.35 -5.84
CA ARG A 87 14.45 -7.57 -7.21
C ARG A 87 13.09 -6.92 -7.44
N VAL A 88 12.70 -6.01 -6.55
CA VAL A 88 11.42 -5.29 -6.61
C VAL A 88 11.25 -4.54 -7.91
N LEU A 89 12.22 -3.68 -8.26
CA LEU A 89 12.12 -2.83 -9.44
C LEU A 89 12.14 -3.62 -10.75
N PRO A 90 13.03 -4.61 -10.97
CA PRO A 90 12.96 -5.45 -12.17
C PRO A 90 11.61 -6.14 -12.36
N VAL A 91 11.05 -6.71 -11.30
CA VAL A 91 9.72 -7.36 -11.37
C VAL A 91 8.63 -6.33 -11.61
N ALA A 92 8.63 -5.21 -10.90
CA ALA A 92 7.65 -4.13 -11.07
C ALA A 92 7.68 -3.54 -12.48
N THR A 93 8.88 -3.33 -13.05
CA THR A 93 9.05 -2.91 -14.44
C THR A 93 8.45 -3.94 -15.40
N GLY A 94 8.70 -5.24 -15.19
CA GLY A 94 8.09 -6.29 -15.99
C GLY A 94 6.57 -6.27 -15.95
N VAL A 95 5.97 -6.15 -14.76
CA VAL A 95 4.51 -6.01 -14.60
C VAL A 95 3.99 -4.79 -15.36
N LYS A 96 4.62 -3.63 -15.18
CA LYS A 96 4.16 -2.37 -15.79
C LYS A 96 4.31 -2.35 -17.31
N VAL A 97 5.39 -2.93 -17.84
CA VAL A 97 5.61 -3.05 -19.30
C VAL A 97 4.63 -4.05 -19.92
N ALA A 98 4.32 -5.15 -19.23
CA ALA A 98 3.38 -6.16 -19.72
C ALA A 98 1.92 -5.66 -19.75
N ASN A 99 1.54 -4.80 -18.80
CA ASN A 99 0.22 -4.16 -18.77
C ASN A 99 0.31 -2.74 -18.20
N ASP A 100 0.29 -1.77 -19.12
CA ASP A 100 0.40 -0.35 -18.82
C ASP A 100 -0.83 0.24 -18.11
N LYS A 101 -1.97 -0.45 -18.12
CA LYS A 101 -3.20 -0.03 -17.43
C LYS A 101 -3.15 -0.23 -15.91
N LEU A 102 -2.25 -1.09 -15.43
CA LEU A 102 -2.13 -1.38 -14.00
C LEU A 102 -1.43 -0.23 -13.26
N THR A 103 -1.93 0.06 -12.07
CA THR A 103 -1.25 0.90 -11.09
C THR A 103 -0.28 0.03 -10.31
N VAL A 104 1.02 0.16 -10.59
CA VAL A 104 2.07 -0.66 -9.98
C VAL A 104 2.80 0.15 -8.92
N VAL A 105 2.85 -0.37 -7.69
CA VAL A 105 3.56 0.23 -6.56
C VAL A 105 4.67 -0.71 -6.11
N ALA A 106 5.91 -0.23 -6.15
CA ALA A 106 7.08 -0.94 -5.64
C ALA A 106 7.32 -0.55 -4.17
N VAL A 107 7.45 -1.54 -3.29
CA VAL A 107 7.68 -1.35 -1.85
C VAL A 107 8.87 -2.19 -1.40
N GLY A 108 9.88 -1.56 -0.79
CA GLY A 108 11.04 -2.24 -0.25
C GLY A 108 11.65 -1.47 0.92
N GLY A 109 12.46 -2.16 1.71
CA GLY A 109 13.29 -1.51 2.73
C GLY A 109 14.50 -0.80 2.10
N ASP A 110 15.22 -0.04 2.91
CA ASP A 110 16.47 0.63 2.54
C ASP A 110 17.55 -0.34 2.04
N GLY A 111 17.82 -1.44 2.77
CA GLY A 111 18.78 -2.45 2.33
C GLY A 111 18.33 -3.21 1.08
N ASP A 112 17.03 -3.44 0.94
CA ASP A 112 16.45 -4.08 -0.25
C ASP A 112 16.59 -3.17 -1.48
N ALA A 113 16.34 -1.87 -1.34
CA ALA A 113 16.37 -0.89 -2.43
C ALA A 113 17.79 -0.42 -2.77
N PHE A 114 18.58 0.00 -1.79
CA PHE A 114 19.85 0.72 -2.00
C PHE A 114 21.10 -0.12 -1.79
N ALA A 115 21.02 -1.29 -1.15
CA ALA A 115 22.15 -2.23 -1.09
C ALA A 115 22.06 -3.24 -2.25
N ILE A 116 21.49 -4.42 -2.02
CA ILE A 116 21.44 -5.49 -3.04
C ILE A 116 20.58 -5.13 -4.27
N GLY A 117 19.59 -4.26 -4.09
CA GLY A 117 18.77 -3.71 -5.18
C GLY A 117 19.33 -2.44 -5.83
N GLY A 118 20.43 -1.88 -5.30
CA GLY A 118 20.92 -0.55 -5.66
C GLY A 118 21.24 -0.41 -7.15
N GLY A 119 21.67 -1.49 -7.80
CA GLY A 119 21.92 -1.50 -9.24
C GLY A 119 20.68 -1.26 -10.11
N HIS A 120 19.47 -1.56 -9.61
CA HIS A 120 18.24 -1.44 -10.40
C HIS A 120 17.62 -0.04 -10.34
N ILE A 121 17.89 0.73 -9.28
CA ILE A 121 17.30 2.07 -9.08
C ILE A 121 17.64 3.03 -10.24
N PRO A 122 18.92 3.21 -10.65
CA PRO A 122 19.24 4.13 -11.73
C PRO A 122 18.58 3.76 -13.06
N HIS A 123 18.36 2.46 -13.29
CA HIS A 123 17.74 1.97 -14.52
C HIS A 123 16.22 2.11 -14.52
N ALA A 124 15.58 2.04 -13.36
CA ALA A 124 14.15 2.28 -13.23
C ALA A 124 13.78 3.77 -13.32
N ALA A 125 14.71 4.67 -12.95
CA ALA A 125 14.47 6.11 -12.89
C ALA A 125 14.85 6.89 -14.17
N ARG A 126 15.71 6.35 -15.03
CA ARG A 126 16.25 7.06 -16.21
C ARG A 126 15.31 7.08 -17.41
#